data_AF-A0A9D2I7Y8-F1
#
_entry.id   AF-A0A9D2I7Y8-F1
#
_cell.length_a   1.000
_cell.length_b   1.000
_cell.length_c   1.000
_cell.angle_alpha   90.00
_cell.angle_beta   90.00
_cell.angle_gamma   90.00
#
_symmetry.space_group_name_H-M   'P 1'
#
loop_
_entity.id
_entity.type
_entity.pdbx_description
1 polymer ?
#
loop_
_entity_poly.entity_id
_entity_poly.type
_entity_poly.pdbx_seq_one_letter_code
_entity_poly.pdbx_strand_id
1 'polypeptide(L)'
;DRKLAFMIHRKYPKAAEGLKLRADRYNRQVELAKEYEAQGRLLIVAPDNTCGMDTLTQDTEAMKQFYQKGLHDGEQIASFVS
;
A
#
# COMPACT_ATOMS: atom_id res chain seq x y z
N ASP A 1 -5.96 -0.82 16.61
CA ASP A 1 -5.59 -2.26 16.53
C ASP A 1 -5.55 -2.99 17.86
N ARG A 2 -4.65 -2.66 18.81
CA ARG A 2 -4.51 -3.44 20.07
C ARG A 2 -5.79 -3.53 20.93
N LYS A 3 -6.55 -2.44 21.06
CA LYS A 3 -7.83 -2.42 21.80
C LYS A 3 -8.88 -3.33 21.15
N LEU A 4 -9.03 -3.26 19.83
CA LEU A 4 -9.97 -4.10 19.08
C LEU A 4 -9.52 -5.57 19.09
N ALA A 5 -8.23 -5.84 18.99
CA ALA A 5 -7.66 -7.18 19.14
C ALA A 5 -8.01 -7.77 20.51
N PHE A 6 -7.88 -6.99 21.58
CA PHE A 6 -8.29 -7.40 22.92
C PHE A 6 -9.79 -7.72 22.98
N MET A 7 -10.67 -6.88 22.43
CA MET A 7 -12.12 -7.14 22.48
C MET A 7 -12.53 -8.48 21.83
N ILE A 8 -11.85 -8.90 20.76
CA ILE A 8 -12.20 -10.12 20.02
C ILE A 8 -11.38 -11.36 20.43
N HIS A 9 -10.38 -11.21 21.31
CA HIS A 9 -9.36 -12.26 21.54
C HIS A 9 -9.93 -13.59 22.04
N ARG A 10 -11.03 -13.57 22.80
CA ARG A 10 -11.64 -14.78 23.38
C ARG A 10 -12.36 -15.62 22.34
N LYS A 11 -13.07 -14.96 21.41
CA LYS A 11 -13.90 -15.63 20.40
C LYS A 11 -13.12 -15.87 19.10
N TYR A 12 -12.14 -15.01 18.80
CA TYR A 12 -11.36 -15.03 17.55
C TYR A 12 -9.86 -14.78 17.81
N PRO A 13 -9.15 -15.71 18.46
CA PRO A 13 -7.76 -15.51 18.88
C PRO A 13 -6.79 -15.24 17.71
N LYS A 14 -6.93 -15.98 16.60
CA LYS A 14 -6.09 -15.77 15.40
C LYS A 14 -6.31 -14.41 14.76
N ALA A 15 -7.55 -13.93 14.72
CA ALA A 15 -7.87 -12.61 14.17
C ALA A 15 -7.33 -11.49 15.07
N ALA A 16 -7.43 -11.66 16.40
CA ALA A 16 -6.85 -10.72 17.37
C ALA A 16 -5.32 -10.59 17.21
N GLU A 17 -4.62 -11.72 17.11
CA GLU A 17 -3.18 -11.72 16.84
C GLU A 17 -2.84 -11.08 15.48
N GLY A 18 -3.63 -11.42 14.46
CA GLY A 18 -3.64 -10.78 13.15
C GLY A 18 -3.59 -9.26 13.24
N LEU A 19 -4.58 -8.71 13.95
CA LEU A 19 -4.79 -7.28 14.13
C LEU A 19 -3.70 -6.64 15.00
N LYS A 20 -3.26 -7.30 16.08
CA LYS A 20 -2.19 -6.78 16.96
C LYS A 20 -0.89 -6.50 16.21
N LEU A 21 -0.57 -7.36 15.24
CA LEU A 21 0.69 -7.35 14.50
C LEU A 21 0.55 -6.74 13.08
N ARG A 22 -0.64 -6.26 12.70
CA ARG A 22 -0.92 -5.78 11.33
C ARG A 22 0.03 -4.66 10.89
N ALA A 23 0.13 -3.60 11.69
CA ALA A 23 0.98 -2.45 11.36
C ALA A 23 2.47 -2.82 11.29
N ASP A 24 2.95 -3.62 12.25
CA ASP A 24 4.34 -4.08 12.28
C ASP A 24 4.70 -4.92 11.06
N ARG A 25 3.84 -5.90 10.71
CA ARG A 25 4.03 -6.73 9.51
C ARG A 25 4.01 -5.91 8.23
N TYR A 26 3.05 -4.99 8.09
CA TYR A 26 2.96 -4.11 6.92
C TYR A 26 4.22 -3.27 6.76
N ASN A 27 4.64 -2.57 7.81
CA ASN A 27 5.82 -1.72 7.76
C ASN A 27 7.09 -2.52 7.44
N ARG A 28 7.27 -3.69 8.06
CA ARG A 28 8.42 -4.56 7.77
C ARG A 28 8.44 -5.04 6.33
N GLN A 29 7.28 -5.36 5.76
CA GLN A 29 7.17 -5.77 4.35
C GLN A 29 7.47 -4.60 3.40
N VAL A 30 7.02 -3.39 3.73
CA VAL A 30 7.32 -2.18 2.95
C VAL A 30 8.82 -1.87 2.96
N GLU A 31 9.47 -1.91 4.12
CA GLU A 31 10.92 -1.68 4.20
C GLU A 31 11.71 -2.75 3.43
N LEU A 32 11.34 -4.02 3.53
CA LEU A 32 11.95 -5.08 2.72
C LEU A 32 11.75 -4.86 1.22
N ALA A 33 10.58 -4.38 0.79
CA ALA A 33 10.32 -4.07 -0.61
C ALA A 33 11.23 -2.94 -1.11
N LYS A 34 11.43 -1.89 -0.32
CA LYS A 34 12.36 -0.79 -0.63
C LYS A 34 13.82 -1.26 -0.69
N GLU A 35 14.23 -2.15 0.20
CA GLU A 35 15.56 -2.76 0.16
C GLU A 35 15.77 -3.54 -1.14
N TYR A 36 14.77 -4.31 -1.58
CA TYR A 36 14.84 -5.05 -2.83
C TYR A 36 14.79 -4.15 -4.06
N GLU A 37 14.06 -3.05 -4.01
CA GLU A 37 14.07 -2.03 -5.05
C GLU A 37 15.45 -1.39 -5.19
N ALA A 38 16.08 -0.99 -4.07
CA ALA A 38 17.45 -0.46 -4.09
C ALA A 38 18.48 -1.47 -4.62
N GLN A 39 18.21 -2.77 -4.49
CA GLN A 39 19.02 -3.86 -5.05
C GLN A 39 18.69 -4.17 -6.53
N GLY A 40 17.68 -3.51 -7.12
CA GLY A 40 17.20 -3.77 -8.49
C GLY A 40 16.45 -5.11 -8.64
N ARG A 41 15.99 -5.71 -7.54
CA ARG A 41 15.32 -7.03 -7.52
C ARG A 41 13.79 -6.93 -7.52
N LEU A 42 13.26 -5.73 -7.30
CA LEU A 42 11.83 -5.43 -7.22
C LEU A 42 11.60 -4.03 -7.80
N LEU A 43 10.42 -3.79 -8.37
CA LEU A 43 9.96 -2.46 -8.77
C LEU A 43 8.76 -2.06 -7.92
N ILE A 44 8.82 -0.92 -7.23
CA ILE A 44 7.65 -0.33 -6.56
C ILE A 44 6.98 0.65 -7.52
N VAL A 45 5.75 0.35 -7.92
CA VAL A 45 4.91 1.27 -8.69
C VAL A 45 3.94 1.94 -7.74
N ALA A 46 4.18 3.21 -7.44
CA ALA A 46 3.35 4.03 -6.57
C ALA A 46 3.40 5.49 -6.98
N PRO A 47 2.30 6.26 -6.82
CA PRO A 47 2.32 7.68 -7.08
C PRO A 47 3.09 8.43 -5.97
N ASP A 48 3.70 9.56 -6.33
CA ASP A 48 4.38 10.46 -5.39
C ASP A 48 3.40 11.17 -4.43
N ASN A 49 2.17 11.41 -4.88
CA ASN A 49 1.08 11.99 -4.12
C ASN A 49 -0.29 11.50 -4.63
N THR A 50 -1.36 11.81 -3.89
CA THR A 50 -2.72 11.37 -4.25
C THR A 50 -3.51 12.38 -5.08
N CYS A 51 -2.91 13.49 -5.55
CA CYS A 51 -3.60 14.56 -6.28
C CYS A 51 -4.83 15.13 -5.55
N GLY A 52 -4.82 15.14 -4.20
CA GLY A 52 -5.98 15.57 -3.41
C GLY A 52 -7.12 14.54 -3.33
N MET A 53 -6.92 13.34 -3.89
CA MET A 53 -7.87 12.24 -3.78
C MET A 53 -7.84 11.62 -2.38
N ASP A 54 -9.03 11.40 -1.85
CA ASP A 54 -9.34 10.46 -0.78
C ASP A 54 -10.41 9.49 -1.33
N THR A 55 -10.78 8.50 -0.53
CA THR A 55 -11.68 7.39 -0.86
C THR A 55 -13.04 7.84 -1.37
N LEU A 56 -13.54 8.99 -0.91
CA LEU A 56 -14.86 9.52 -1.25
C LEU A 56 -14.82 10.77 -2.13
N THR A 57 -13.64 11.15 -2.65
CA THR A 57 -13.50 12.33 -3.51
C THR A 57 -14.22 12.12 -4.84
N GLN A 58 -15.03 13.11 -5.25
CA GLN A 58 -15.79 13.11 -6.52
C GLN A 58 -15.38 14.28 -7.45
N ASP A 59 -14.18 14.81 -7.28
CA ASP A 59 -13.60 15.78 -8.19
C ASP A 59 -13.12 15.08 -9.46
N THR A 60 -13.82 15.33 -10.57
CA THR A 60 -13.54 14.68 -11.85
C THR A 60 -12.15 15.01 -12.40
N GLU A 61 -11.64 16.22 -12.15
CA GLU A 61 -10.32 16.61 -12.66
C GLU A 61 -9.21 15.97 -11.83
N ALA A 62 -9.33 15.95 -10.50
CA ALA A 62 -8.40 15.23 -9.63
C ALA A 62 -8.36 13.73 -9.96
N MET A 63 -9.52 13.12 -10.24
CA MET A 63 -9.62 11.72 -10.67
C MET A 63 -8.90 11.45 -12.00
N LYS A 64 -9.10 12.31 -13.01
CA LYS A 64 -8.41 12.18 -14.30
C LYS A 64 -6.90 12.32 -14.15
N GLN A 65 -6.44 13.29 -13.36
CA GLN A 65 -5.01 13.50 -13.10
C GLN A 65 -4.40 12.27 -12.43
N PHE A 66 -5.06 11.73 -11.39
CA PHE A 66 -4.58 10.54 -10.69
C PHE A 66 -4.55 9.30 -11.60
N TYR A 67 -5.54 9.16 -12.49
CA TYR A 67 -5.56 8.07 -13.48
C TYR A 67 -4.40 8.17 -14.48
N GLN A 68 -4.17 9.34 -15.06
CA GLN A 68 -3.05 9.55 -16.00
C GLN A 68 -1.70 9.32 -15.33
N LYS A 69 -1.58 9.75 -14.06
CA LYS A 69 -0.39 9.48 -13.27
C LYS A 69 -0.16 7.97 -13.10
N GLY A 70 -1.20 7.21 -12.77
CA GLY A 70 -1.09 5.76 -12.64
C GLY A 70 -0.68 5.06 -13.94
N LEU A 71 -1.15 5.55 -15.10
CA LEU A 71 -0.71 5.05 -16.40
C LEU A 71 0.79 5.29 -16.60
N HIS A 72 1.26 6.52 -16.36
CA HIS A 72 2.67 6.86 -16.50
C HIS A 72 3.57 6.08 -15.53
N ASP A 73 3.18 5.98 -14.25
CA ASP A 73 3.93 5.20 -13.26
C ASP A 73 4.03 3.72 -13.69
N GLY A 74 2.97 3.19 -14.31
CA GLY A 74 2.90 1.82 -14.83
C GLY A 74 3.77 1.54 -16.06
N GLU A 75 4.17 2.55 -16.85
CA GLU A 75 5.05 2.36 -18.02
C GLU A 75 6.38 1.72 -17.62
N GLN A 76 6.85 1.97 -16.40
CA GLN A 76 8.07 1.40 -15.83
C GLN A 76 8.04 -0.13 -15.74
N ILE A 77 6.84 -0.73 -15.67
CA ILE A 77 6.68 -2.19 -15.60
C ILE A 77 7.23 -2.85 -16.86
N ALA A 78 6.98 -2.27 -18.04
CA ALA A 78 7.44 -2.83 -19.31
C ALA A 78 8.97 -2.94 -19.34
N SER A 79 9.67 -1.91 -18.89
CA SER A 79 11.13 -1.89 -18.80
C SER A 79 11.70 -2.84 -17.76
N PHE A 80 10.94 -3.15 -16.70
CA PHE A 80 11.39 -4.05 -15.63
C PHE A 80 11.23 -5.54 -15.97
N VAL A 81 10.23 -5.90 -16.78
CA VAL A 81 9.96 -7.30 -17.17
C VAL A 81 10.62 -7.73 -18.47
N SER A 82 11.14 -6.78 -19.26
CA SER A 82 11.85 -7.04 -20.52
C SER A 82 13.29 -7.46 -20.28
#